data_AF-A0A957WV99-F1
#
_entry.id   AF-A0A957WV99-F1
#
_cell.length_a   1.000
_cell.length_b   1.000
_cell.length_c   1.000
_cell.angle_alpha   90.00
_cell.angle_beta   90.00
_cell.angle_gamma   90.00
#
_symmetry.space_group_name_H-M   'P 1'
#
loop_
_entity.id
_entity.type
_entity.pdbx_description
1 polymer ?
#
loop_
_entity_poly.entity_id
_entity_poly.type
_entity_poly.pdbx_seq_one_letter_code
_entity_poly.pdbx_strand_id
1 'polypeptide(L)'
;HQRDNRRLIETLLKLRDLGNTLIVVEHDEDTIRSADHVVDIGPGAGEHGGRVVVSGTLDDLLASDESLTGAYLTGRRSIALPAQRRLGNGHEMVVHAAAENNLKNVTVGFPLGRFIAVTGVSGSGKSSLVNAIVYRSLAKRIYGAKDVPGRHKGITGVESINKVVHVDQSPIGRSPRSNPATYTGVFDKIRTLFS
;
A
#
# COMPACT_ATOMS: atom_id res chain seq x y z
N HIS A 1 -3.09 9.70 -5.20
CA HIS A 1 -4.41 9.55 -5.86
C HIS A 1 -4.21 9.85 -7.33
N GLN A 2 -4.85 9.16 -8.27
CA GLN A 2 -4.63 9.34 -9.72
C GLN A 2 -4.71 10.81 -10.17
N ARG A 3 -5.69 11.58 -9.67
CA ARG A 3 -5.78 13.03 -9.93
C ARG A 3 -4.53 13.85 -9.52
N ASP A 4 -3.88 13.48 -8.42
CA ASP A 4 -2.68 14.19 -7.94
C ASP A 4 -1.44 13.77 -8.76
N ASN A 5 -1.49 12.59 -9.38
CA ASN A 5 -0.41 12.04 -10.19
C ASN A 5 -0.12 12.89 -11.42
N ARG A 6 -1.16 13.33 -12.14
CA ARG A 6 -1.01 14.21 -13.30
C ARG A 6 -0.29 15.52 -12.97
N ARG A 7 -0.62 16.13 -11.83
CA ARG A 7 0.04 17.37 -11.36
C ARG A 7 1.49 17.13 -10.98
N LEU A 8 1.80 15.97 -10.40
CA LEU A 8 3.17 15.57 -10.12
C LEU A 8 3.97 15.43 -11.41
N ILE A 9 3.45 14.68 -12.40
CA ILE A 9 4.07 14.51 -13.72
C ILE A 9 4.31 15.87 -14.38
N GLU A 10 3.31 16.75 -14.43
CA GLU A 10 3.47 18.12 -14.99
C GLU A 10 4.57 18.92 -14.27
N THR A 11 4.73 18.73 -12.97
CA THR A 11 5.80 19.40 -12.20
C THR A 11 7.17 18.81 -12.54
N LEU A 12 7.28 17.49 -12.70
CA LEU A 12 8.50 16.83 -13.14
C LEU A 12 8.90 17.30 -14.55
N LEU A 13 7.96 17.36 -15.48
CA LEU A 13 8.21 17.85 -16.85
C LEU A 13 8.70 19.30 -16.84
N LYS A 14 8.10 20.18 -16.03
CA LYS A 14 8.59 21.56 -15.85
C LYS A 14 10.01 21.61 -15.31
N LEU A 15 10.34 20.78 -14.31
CA LEU A 15 11.69 20.71 -13.76
C LEU A 15 12.71 20.25 -14.80
N ARG A 16 12.36 19.27 -15.63
CA ARG A 16 13.16 18.84 -16.79
C ARG A 16 13.36 19.99 -17.78
N ASP A 17 12.28 20.69 -18.15
CA ASP A 17 12.29 21.77 -19.15
C ASP A 17 13.11 23.00 -18.70
N LEU A 18 13.38 23.13 -17.40
CA LEU A 18 14.34 24.11 -16.86
C LEU A 18 15.82 23.73 -17.10
N GLY A 19 16.08 22.63 -17.82
CA GLY A 19 17.43 22.14 -18.15
C GLY A 19 17.98 21.11 -17.17
N ASN A 20 17.15 20.54 -16.29
CA ASN A 20 17.58 19.51 -15.34
C ASN A 20 17.41 18.11 -15.94
N THR A 21 18.26 17.17 -15.51
CA THR A 21 18.04 15.74 -15.71
C THR A 21 17.32 15.15 -14.50
N LEU A 22 16.23 14.41 -14.74
CA LEU A 22 15.47 13.74 -13.69
C LEU A 22 15.61 12.23 -13.85
N ILE A 23 16.08 11.56 -12.80
CA ILE A 23 16.07 10.10 -12.69
C ILE A 23 15.04 9.75 -11.64
N VAL A 24 13.97 9.09 -12.06
CA VAL A 24 12.81 8.77 -11.21
C VAL A 24 12.66 7.26 -11.12
N VAL A 25 12.64 6.73 -9.89
CA VAL A 25 12.33 5.31 -9.63
C VAL A 25 10.84 5.21 -9.32
N GLU A 26 10.07 4.62 -10.23
CA GLU A 26 8.62 4.56 -10.14
C GLU A 26 8.05 3.23 -10.65
N HIS A 27 6.81 2.96 -10.26
CA HIS A 27 6.03 1.79 -10.68
C HIS A 27 4.65 2.18 -11.23
N ASP A 28 4.32 3.47 -11.21
CA ASP A 28 3.06 4.01 -11.70
C ASP A 28 3.03 4.08 -13.24
N GLU A 29 1.93 3.59 -13.82
CA GLU A 29 1.75 3.50 -15.28
C GLU A 29 1.75 4.86 -15.97
N ASP A 30 1.05 5.86 -15.44
CA ASP A 30 0.98 7.20 -16.07
C ASP A 30 2.37 7.85 -16.11
N THR A 31 3.16 7.63 -15.06
CA THR A 31 4.53 8.14 -14.96
C THR A 31 5.44 7.47 -15.97
N ILE A 32 5.40 6.14 -16.07
CA ILE A 32 6.19 5.38 -17.05
C ILE A 32 5.83 5.79 -18.48
N ARG A 33 4.52 5.95 -18.77
CA ARG A 33 4.04 6.36 -20.09
C ARG A 33 4.43 7.80 -20.46
N SER A 34 4.70 8.65 -19.47
CA SER A 34 5.08 10.05 -19.68
C SER A 34 6.60 10.26 -19.74
N ALA A 35 7.39 9.21 -19.54
CA ALA A 35 8.84 9.30 -19.51
C ALA A 35 9.41 9.49 -20.93
N ASP A 36 10.43 10.35 -21.04
CA ASP A 36 11.18 10.49 -22.30
C ASP A 36 12.07 9.26 -22.58
N HIS A 37 12.56 8.63 -21.52
CA HIS A 37 13.44 7.45 -21.57
C HIS A 37 13.11 6.54 -20.37
N VAL A 38 13.01 5.24 -20.62
CA VAL A 38 12.75 4.22 -19.60
C VAL A 38 13.96 3.29 -19.50
N VAL A 39 14.36 3.01 -18.26
CA VAL A 39 15.33 1.96 -17.92
C VAL A 39 14.60 0.89 -17.11
N ASP A 40 14.37 -0.28 -17.71
CA ASP A 40 13.72 -1.41 -17.06
C ASP A 40 14.78 -2.37 -16.51
N ILE A 41 14.71 -2.65 -15.21
CA ILE A 41 15.64 -3.54 -14.50
C ILE A 41 14.93 -4.84 -14.14
N GLY A 42 15.55 -5.97 -14.45
CA GLY A 42 14.93 -7.28 -14.22
C GLY A 42 15.86 -8.45 -14.58
N PRO A 43 15.31 -9.60 -15.01
CA PRO A 43 13.87 -9.92 -15.12
C PRO A 43 13.20 -10.26 -13.76
N GLY A 44 14.00 -10.52 -12.71
CA GLY A 44 13.53 -10.81 -11.35
C GLY A 44 14.07 -9.84 -10.30
N ALA A 45 13.88 -10.19 -9.03
CA ALA A 45 14.43 -9.47 -7.89
C ALA A 45 15.60 -10.25 -7.24
N GLY A 46 16.45 -9.56 -6.47
CA GLY A 46 17.59 -10.18 -5.79
C GLY A 46 18.60 -10.76 -6.79
N GLU A 47 19.04 -12.00 -6.56
CA GLU A 47 19.99 -12.71 -7.42
C GLU A 47 19.48 -12.99 -8.84
N HIS A 48 18.17 -12.89 -9.06
CA HIS A 48 17.53 -13.07 -10.37
C HIS A 48 17.31 -11.75 -11.12
N GLY A 49 17.76 -10.63 -10.54
CA GLY A 49 17.65 -9.29 -11.13
C GLY A 49 19.00 -8.71 -11.55
N GLY A 50 19.08 -7.37 -11.55
CA GLY A 50 20.33 -6.63 -11.76
C GLY A 50 20.77 -6.51 -13.22
N ARG A 51 19.91 -6.87 -14.18
CA ARG A 51 20.16 -6.67 -15.61
C ARG A 51 19.30 -5.53 -16.15
N VAL A 52 19.86 -4.75 -17.07
CA VAL A 52 19.09 -3.79 -17.87
C VAL A 52 18.38 -4.57 -18.97
N VAL A 53 17.06 -4.72 -18.84
CA VAL A 53 16.23 -5.44 -19.83
C VAL A 53 15.89 -4.52 -20.99
N VAL A 54 15.56 -3.26 -20.69
CA VAL A 54 15.32 -2.20 -21.67
C VAL A 54 16.01 -0.93 -21.20
N SER A 55 16.61 -0.20 -22.14
CA SER A 55 17.04 1.19 -21.95
C SER A 55 16.75 1.93 -23.25
N GLY A 56 15.63 2.65 -23.29
CA GLY A 56 15.13 3.25 -24.53
C GLY A 56 13.84 4.03 -24.32
N THR A 57 13.09 4.16 -25.40
CA THR A 57 11.77 4.82 -25.40
C THR A 57 10.70 3.93 -24.78
N LEU A 58 9.50 4.50 -24.58
CA LEU A 58 8.32 3.73 -24.21
C LEU A 58 8.03 2.63 -25.25
N ASP A 59 8.20 2.91 -26.55
CA ASP A 59 7.92 1.92 -27.60
C ASP A 59 8.86 0.72 -27.52
N ASP A 60 10.15 0.95 -27.22
CA ASP A 60 11.13 -0.12 -26.99
C ASP A 60 10.72 -1.01 -25.80
N LEU A 61 10.20 -0.39 -24.73
CA LEU A 61 9.69 -1.11 -23.56
C LEU A 61 8.47 -1.97 -23.89
N LEU A 62 7.52 -1.42 -24.64
CA LEU A 62 6.28 -2.12 -25.01
C LEU A 62 6.55 -3.28 -25.98
N ALA A 63 7.54 -3.12 -26.87
CA ALA A 63 7.95 -4.14 -27.83
C ALA A 63 8.79 -5.28 -27.20
N SER A 64 9.39 -5.06 -26.02
CA SER A 64 10.24 -6.06 -25.38
C SER A 64 9.44 -7.25 -24.83
N ASP A 65 9.78 -8.46 -25.29
CA ASP A 65 9.19 -9.69 -24.77
C ASP A 65 9.75 -10.12 -23.41
N GLU A 66 10.95 -9.66 -23.06
CA GLU A 66 11.60 -9.96 -21.78
C GLU A 66 11.14 -9.02 -20.65
N SER A 67 10.69 -7.81 -20.98
CA SER A 67 10.24 -6.82 -20.00
C SER A 67 8.93 -7.24 -19.33
N LEU A 68 8.99 -7.50 -18.02
CA LEU A 68 7.79 -7.73 -17.21
C LEU A 68 6.93 -6.47 -17.14
N THR A 69 7.56 -5.30 -17.04
CA THR A 69 6.90 -3.99 -17.06
C THR A 69 6.14 -3.79 -18.37
N GLY A 70 6.80 -4.02 -19.52
CA GLY A 70 6.19 -3.98 -20.85
C GLY A 70 5.02 -4.97 -20.99
N ALA A 71 5.15 -6.18 -20.42
CA ALA A 71 4.07 -7.16 -20.44
C ALA A 71 2.81 -6.69 -19.70
N TYR A 72 2.93 -5.97 -18.58
CA TYR A 72 1.78 -5.38 -17.87
C TYR A 72 1.21 -4.17 -18.61
N LEU A 73 2.05 -3.28 -19.13
CA LEU A 73 1.62 -2.07 -19.85
C LEU A 73 0.91 -2.38 -21.19
N THR A 74 1.25 -3.52 -21.81
CA THR A 74 0.60 -4.02 -23.04
C THR A 74 -0.60 -4.91 -22.78
N GLY A 75 -0.86 -5.29 -21.51
CA GLY A 75 -1.93 -6.21 -21.15
C GLY A 75 -1.63 -7.68 -21.46
N ARG A 76 -0.44 -8.03 -21.98
CA ARG A 76 0.02 -9.43 -22.10
C ARG A 76 0.00 -10.14 -20.73
N ARG A 77 0.22 -9.38 -19.66
CA ARG A 77 -0.08 -9.75 -18.27
C ARG A 77 -1.06 -8.76 -17.67
N SER A 78 -1.91 -9.23 -16.76
CA SER A 78 -2.88 -8.40 -16.06
C SER A 78 -3.12 -8.93 -14.65
N ILE A 79 -3.59 -8.06 -13.76
CA ILE A 79 -4.02 -8.46 -12.42
C ILE A 79 -5.46 -8.96 -12.52
N ALA A 80 -5.65 -10.26 -12.30
CA ALA A 80 -6.96 -10.88 -12.39
C ALA A 80 -7.94 -10.26 -11.39
N LEU A 81 -9.12 -9.87 -11.87
CA LEU A 81 -10.20 -9.43 -11.01
C LEU A 81 -10.97 -10.64 -10.48
N PRO A 82 -11.34 -10.68 -9.18
CA PRO A 82 -12.09 -11.80 -8.66
C PRO A 82 -13.49 -11.83 -9.28
N ALA A 83 -13.89 -13.00 -9.80
CA ALA A 83 -15.17 -13.22 -10.48
C ALA A 83 -16.38 -12.94 -9.57
N GLN A 84 -16.23 -13.16 -8.26
CA GLN A 84 -17.26 -12.89 -7.26
C GLN A 84 -16.69 -12.11 -6.09
N ARG A 85 -17.51 -11.21 -5.52
CA ARG A 85 -17.18 -10.47 -4.29
C ARG A 85 -17.69 -11.25 -3.08
N ARG A 86 -16.90 -11.25 -1.99
CA ARG A 86 -17.28 -11.92 -0.74
C ARG A 86 -18.50 -11.23 -0.12
N LEU A 87 -19.50 -12.02 0.28
CA LEU A 87 -20.70 -11.52 0.97
C LEU A 87 -20.41 -11.05 2.41
N GLY A 88 -19.30 -11.46 3.01
CA GLY A 88 -18.98 -11.19 4.41
C GLY A 88 -19.55 -12.24 5.36
N ASN A 89 -19.35 -12.06 6.66
CA ASN A 89 -19.76 -13.02 7.70
C ASN A 89 -21.04 -12.60 8.45
N GLY A 90 -21.80 -11.63 7.93
CA GLY A 90 -23.02 -11.12 8.54
C GLY A 90 -22.82 -10.11 9.68
N HIS A 91 -21.58 -9.88 10.13
CA HIS A 91 -21.26 -8.88 11.14
C HIS A 91 -20.81 -7.57 10.50
N GLU A 92 -21.02 -6.45 11.21
CA GLU A 92 -20.63 -5.13 10.78
C GLU A 92 -20.12 -4.30 11.96
N MET A 93 -18.96 -3.66 11.79
CA MET A 93 -18.44 -2.66 12.73
C MET A 93 -18.85 -1.27 12.26
N VAL A 94 -19.43 -0.46 13.14
CA VAL A 94 -19.87 0.91 12.78
C VAL A 94 -19.14 1.94 13.63
N VAL A 95 -18.45 2.87 12.96
CA VAL A 95 -17.84 4.05 13.59
C VAL A 95 -18.89 5.15 13.60
N HIS A 96 -19.16 5.73 14.77
CA HIS A 96 -20.18 6.77 14.96
C HIS A 96 -19.55 8.15 15.14
N ALA A 97 -20.05 9.13 14.36
CA ALA A 97 -19.70 10.55 14.50
C ALA A 97 -18.19 10.82 14.59
N ALA A 98 -17.42 10.24 13.67
CA ALA A 98 -16.00 10.49 13.51
C ALA A 98 -15.73 11.95 13.14
N ALA A 99 -14.93 12.63 13.96
CA ALA A 99 -14.67 14.07 13.91
C ALA A 99 -13.18 14.41 14.10
N GLU A 100 -12.29 13.43 13.92
CA GLU A 100 -10.84 13.65 13.96
C GLU A 100 -10.37 14.45 12.75
N ASN A 101 -9.53 15.45 12.97
CA ASN A 101 -9.03 16.38 11.95
C ASN A 101 -10.16 16.99 11.10
N ASN A 102 -10.17 16.70 9.79
CA ASN A 102 -11.14 17.25 8.85
C ASN A 102 -12.39 16.38 8.65
N LEU A 103 -12.54 15.28 9.39
CA LEU A 103 -13.75 14.45 9.34
C LEU A 103 -14.97 15.23 9.83
N LYS A 104 -16.07 15.15 9.07
CA LYS A 104 -17.28 15.95 9.27
C LYS A 104 -18.37 15.15 9.99
N ASN A 105 -18.11 14.71 11.23
CA ASN A 105 -19.03 13.90 12.03
C ASN A 105 -19.54 12.65 11.27
N VAL A 106 -18.62 11.93 10.63
CA VAL A 106 -18.95 10.82 9.73
C VAL A 106 -19.37 9.58 10.51
N THR A 107 -20.49 8.96 10.14
CA THR A 107 -20.87 7.62 10.60
C THR A 107 -20.73 6.64 9.44
N VAL A 108 -19.99 5.55 9.63
CA VAL A 108 -19.65 4.61 8.56
C VAL A 108 -19.56 3.18 9.08
N GLY A 109 -20.16 2.25 8.33
CA GLY A 109 -20.13 0.81 8.58
C GLY A 109 -19.02 0.10 7.79
N PHE A 110 -18.44 -0.93 8.42
CA PHE A 110 -17.41 -1.80 7.88
C PHE A 110 -17.89 -3.26 7.99
N PRO A 111 -18.43 -3.84 6.91
CA PRO A 111 -18.92 -5.22 6.91
C PRO A 111 -17.76 -6.21 7.06
N LEU A 112 -17.79 -7.04 8.09
CA LEU A 112 -16.71 -7.95 8.42
C LEU A 112 -16.68 -9.18 7.49
N GLY A 113 -15.52 -9.83 7.43
CA GLY A 113 -15.28 -10.94 6.49
C GLY A 113 -15.14 -10.51 5.03
N ARG A 114 -14.90 -9.22 4.75
CA ARG A 114 -14.72 -8.67 3.40
C ARG A 114 -13.33 -8.04 3.23
N PHE A 115 -12.92 -7.90 1.96
CA PHE A 115 -11.79 -7.06 1.58
C PHE A 115 -12.31 -5.63 1.37
N ILE A 116 -11.99 -4.72 2.29
CA ILE A 116 -12.51 -3.34 2.27
C ILE A 116 -11.39 -2.38 1.89
N ALA A 117 -11.61 -1.59 0.85
CA ALA A 117 -10.73 -0.50 0.46
C ALA A 117 -11.31 0.85 0.93
N VAL A 118 -10.53 1.63 1.67
CA VAL A 118 -10.87 3.02 2.02
C VAL A 118 -10.15 3.95 1.05
N THR A 119 -10.88 4.55 0.12
CA THR A 119 -10.32 5.35 -0.98
C THR A 119 -10.60 6.86 -0.82
N GLY A 120 -9.96 7.68 -1.66
CA GLY A 120 -10.11 9.13 -1.68
C GLY A 120 -8.80 9.87 -1.96
N VAL A 121 -8.90 11.15 -2.32
CA VAL A 121 -7.74 12.04 -2.62
C VAL A 121 -6.83 12.24 -1.41
N SER A 122 -5.59 12.70 -1.63
CA SER A 122 -4.71 13.05 -0.50
C SER A 122 -5.39 14.10 0.40
N GLY A 123 -5.22 13.96 1.72
CA GLY A 123 -5.88 14.84 2.70
C GLY A 123 -7.38 14.61 2.92
N SER A 124 -8.03 13.63 2.27
CA SER A 124 -9.48 13.39 2.44
C SER A 124 -9.90 12.83 3.81
N GLY A 125 -8.97 12.55 4.71
CA GLY A 125 -9.26 11.99 6.04
C GLY A 125 -9.17 10.46 6.17
N LYS A 126 -8.70 9.73 5.15
CA LYS A 126 -8.56 8.25 5.20
C LYS A 126 -7.77 7.76 6.40
N SER A 127 -6.56 8.30 6.62
CA SER A 127 -5.70 7.91 7.73
C SER A 127 -6.25 8.36 9.08
N SER A 128 -6.98 9.48 9.13
CA SER A 128 -7.71 9.90 10.33
C SER A 128 -8.80 8.89 10.70
N LEU A 129 -9.56 8.41 9.71
CA LEU A 129 -10.59 7.42 9.95
C LEU A 129 -10.01 6.04 10.32
N VAL A 130 -9.08 5.52 9.51
CA VAL A 130 -8.58 4.14 9.66
C VAL A 130 -7.55 4.04 10.78
N ASN A 131 -6.51 4.87 10.76
CA ASN A 131 -5.39 4.70 11.69
C ASN A 131 -5.67 5.40 13.02
N ALA A 132 -6.10 6.67 12.98
CA ALA A 132 -6.28 7.46 14.20
C ALA A 132 -7.55 7.07 14.97
N ILE A 133 -8.64 6.66 14.30
CA ILE A 133 -9.88 6.24 14.96
C ILE A 133 -9.96 4.71 15.02
N VAL A 134 -10.18 4.02 13.90
CA VAL A 134 -10.50 2.57 13.90
C VAL A 134 -9.41 1.76 14.60
N TYR A 135 -8.16 1.86 14.14
CA TYR A 135 -7.07 1.06 14.69
C TYR A 135 -6.82 1.39 16.16
N ARG A 136 -6.67 2.66 16.53
CA ARG A 136 -6.39 3.04 17.94
C ARG A 136 -7.55 2.68 18.87
N SER A 137 -8.80 2.84 18.45
CA SER A 137 -9.96 2.42 19.26
C SER A 137 -9.98 0.91 19.49
N LEU A 138 -9.73 0.12 18.45
CA LEU A 138 -9.65 -1.34 18.57
C LEU A 138 -8.43 -1.78 19.39
N ALA A 139 -7.26 -1.19 19.17
CA ALA A 139 -6.04 -1.51 19.91
C ALA A 139 -6.18 -1.16 21.40
N LYS A 140 -6.80 -0.02 21.72
CA LYS A 140 -7.11 0.37 23.10
C LYS A 140 -8.09 -0.60 23.76
N ARG A 141 -9.15 -1.01 23.04
CA ARG A 141 -10.17 -1.93 23.56
C ARG A 141 -9.67 -3.37 23.74
N ILE A 142 -8.93 -3.89 22.76
CA ILE A 142 -8.52 -5.31 22.73
C ILE A 142 -7.22 -5.52 23.51
N TYR A 143 -6.28 -4.57 23.45
CA TYR A 143 -4.94 -4.74 24.04
C TYR A 143 -4.63 -3.77 25.19
N GLY A 144 -5.55 -2.86 25.54
CA GLY A 144 -5.27 -1.82 26.55
C GLY A 144 -4.21 -0.81 26.10
N ALA A 145 -4.04 -0.61 24.78
CA ALA A 145 -3.07 0.36 24.26
C ALA A 145 -3.30 1.77 24.83
N LYS A 146 -2.20 2.48 25.12
CA LYS A 146 -2.25 3.81 25.77
C LYS A 146 -2.57 4.95 24.80
N ASP A 147 -2.38 4.73 23.51
CA ASP A 147 -2.66 5.74 22.49
C ASP A 147 -4.12 6.19 22.57
N VAL A 148 -4.33 7.50 22.55
CA VAL A 148 -5.67 8.09 22.56
C VAL A 148 -6.25 7.98 21.15
N PRO A 149 -7.42 7.34 20.99
CA PRO A 149 -8.12 7.33 19.71
C PRO A 149 -8.57 8.73 19.32
N GLY A 150 -8.61 9.01 18.01
CA GLY A 150 -9.10 10.27 17.47
C GLY A 150 -10.57 10.53 17.86
N ARG A 151 -11.02 11.77 17.72
CA ARG A 151 -12.36 12.21 18.13
C ARG A 151 -13.45 11.44 17.37
N HIS A 152 -14.28 10.72 18.11
CA HIS A 152 -15.46 10.01 17.61
C HIS A 152 -16.44 9.74 18.78
N LYS A 153 -17.71 9.48 18.50
CA LYS A 153 -18.71 9.17 19.55
C LYS A 153 -18.55 7.76 20.12
N GLY A 154 -18.14 6.81 19.28
CA GLY A 154 -17.92 5.43 19.68
C GLY A 154 -17.88 4.48 18.48
N ILE A 155 -17.62 3.20 18.74
CA ILE A 155 -17.65 2.14 17.73
C ILE A 155 -18.49 0.98 18.26
N THR A 156 -19.48 0.54 17.46
CA THR A 156 -20.33 -0.63 17.73
C THR A 156 -19.97 -1.80 16.81
N GLY A 157 -20.42 -3.02 17.12
CA GLY A 157 -20.15 -4.18 16.27
C GLY A 157 -18.76 -4.82 16.46
N VAL A 158 -18.04 -4.39 17.49
CA VAL A 158 -16.63 -4.79 17.75
C VAL A 158 -16.51 -6.09 18.55
N GLU A 159 -17.61 -6.58 19.10
CA GLU A 159 -17.70 -7.86 19.83
C GLU A 159 -17.33 -9.07 18.97
N SER A 160 -17.43 -8.95 17.64
CA SER A 160 -17.03 -9.97 16.68
C SER A 160 -15.54 -9.88 16.28
N ILE A 161 -14.76 -8.97 16.89
CA ILE A 161 -13.34 -8.72 16.58
C ILE A 161 -12.47 -9.09 17.78
N ASN A 162 -11.76 -10.22 17.69
CA ASN A 162 -10.86 -10.69 18.75
C ASN A 162 -9.44 -10.11 18.66
N LYS A 163 -9.01 -9.67 17.47
CA LYS A 163 -7.66 -9.18 17.21
C LYS A 163 -7.70 -8.08 16.16
N VAL A 164 -6.87 -7.05 16.35
CA VAL A 164 -6.56 -6.04 15.33
C VAL A 164 -5.06 -6.02 15.07
N VAL A 165 -4.67 -6.02 13.79
CA VAL A 165 -3.26 -5.94 13.38
C VAL A 165 -3.14 -4.80 12.39
N HIS A 166 -2.24 -3.86 12.68
CA HIS A 166 -1.85 -2.81 11.75
C HIS A 166 -0.50 -3.18 11.14
N VAL A 167 -0.49 -3.35 9.83
CA VAL A 167 0.73 -3.60 9.06
C VAL A 167 1.05 -2.30 8.34
N ASP A 168 2.20 -1.71 8.66
CA ASP A 168 2.70 -0.47 8.06
C ASP A 168 4.10 -0.67 7.47
N GLN A 169 4.68 0.43 6.98
CA GLN A 169 6.03 0.44 6.40
C GLN A 169 7.12 0.76 7.43
N SER A 170 6.82 0.67 8.73
CA SER A 170 7.85 0.85 9.74
C SER A 170 8.89 -0.26 9.65
N PRO A 171 10.19 0.03 9.90
CA PRO A 171 11.22 -0.99 9.83
C PRO A 171 10.93 -2.16 10.78
N ILE A 172 11.11 -3.38 10.27
CA ILE A 172 10.89 -4.65 10.98
C ILE A 172 11.68 -4.72 12.29
N GLY A 173 12.85 -4.09 12.34
CA GLY A 173 13.62 -3.87 13.55
C GLY A 173 14.61 -2.72 13.35
N ARG A 174 15.11 -2.18 14.47
CA ARG A 174 16.08 -1.06 14.47
C ARG A 174 17.53 -1.52 14.65
N SER A 175 17.77 -2.83 14.66
CA SER A 175 19.12 -3.39 14.85
C SER A 175 19.49 -4.35 13.72
N PRO A 176 20.79 -4.48 13.40
CA PRO A 176 21.27 -5.46 12.43
C PRO A 176 20.96 -6.93 12.77
N ARG A 177 20.57 -7.21 14.02
CA ARG A 177 20.17 -8.55 14.46
C ARG A 177 18.74 -8.92 14.02
N SER A 178 17.97 -7.95 13.53
CA SER A 178 16.62 -8.15 13.03
C SER A 178 16.67 -8.43 11.53
N ASN A 179 16.25 -9.62 11.13
CA ASN A 179 16.14 -10.04 9.73
C ASN A 179 14.82 -10.78 9.51
N PRO A 180 14.46 -11.14 8.25
CA PRO A 180 13.21 -11.85 7.98
C PRO A 180 13.07 -13.17 8.73
N ALA A 181 14.18 -13.90 8.97
CA ALA A 181 14.14 -15.18 9.67
C ALA A 181 13.84 -15.03 11.17
N THR A 182 14.39 -13.99 11.81
CA THR A 182 14.09 -13.69 13.22
C THR A 182 12.70 -13.12 13.39
N TYR A 183 12.22 -12.32 12.42
CA TYR A 183 10.89 -11.69 12.52
C TYR A 183 9.74 -12.69 12.33
N THR A 184 9.90 -13.65 11.42
CA THR A 184 8.90 -14.70 11.18
C THR A 184 8.96 -15.83 12.21
N GLY A 185 9.97 -15.86 13.08
CA GLY A 185 10.20 -16.92 14.07
C GLY A 185 10.76 -18.22 13.47
N VAL A 186 11.09 -18.26 12.18
CA VAL A 186 11.69 -19.46 11.56
C VAL A 186 13.09 -19.73 12.08
N PHE A 187 13.84 -18.69 12.48
CA PHE A 187 15.18 -18.85 13.02
C PHE A 187 15.21 -19.67 14.31
N ASP A 188 14.16 -19.61 15.14
CA ASP A 188 14.07 -20.43 16.35
C ASP A 188 13.96 -21.92 15.99
N LYS A 189 13.18 -22.25 14.96
CA LYS A 189 13.07 -23.63 14.46
C LYS A 189 14.41 -24.13 13.89
N ILE A 190 15.13 -23.26 13.18
CA ILE A 190 16.47 -23.58 12.68
C ILE A 190 17.43 -23.84 13.85
N ARG A 191 17.41 -23.01 14.90
CA ARG A 191 18.25 -23.23 16.08
C ARG A 191 17.98 -24.57 16.75
N THR A 192 16.71 -24.96 16.91
CA THR A 192 16.33 -26.28 17.46
C THR A 192 16.80 -27.45 16.60
N LEU A 193 16.87 -27.27 15.28
CA LEU A 193 17.34 -28.34 14.37
C LEU A 193 18.84 -28.61 14.52
N PHE A 194 19.63 -27.60 14.88
CA PHE A 194 21.09 -27.67 14.99
C PHE A 194 21.61 -27.80 16.43
N SER A 195 20.71 -27.94 17.41
CA SER A 195 21.04 -28.19 18.83
C SER A 195 20.93 -29.67 19.17
#